data_AF-A0A6L2QCL1-F1
#
_entry.id   AF-A0A6L2QCL1-F1
#
_cell.length_a   1.000
_cell.length_b   1.000
_cell.length_c   1.000
_cell.angle_alpha   90.00
_cell.angle_beta   90.00
_cell.angle_gamma   90.00
#
_symmetry.space_group_name_H-M   'P 1'
#
loop_
_entity.id
_entity.type
_entity.pdbx_description
1 polymer ?
#
loop_
_entity_poly.entity_id
_entity_poly.type
_entity_poly.pdbx_seq_one_letter_code
_entity_poly.pdbx_strand_id
1 'polypeptide(L)'
;FLAIWWPLKCQITKRRARFMIFVIWVIALTTTIPWALFFDLVIIFNDAPDVLLCVEVWPDALDGTLYFLIANLLFCYILPMILISLCYILIWVKVWKRTIPTDTKDAQMERMQQKSKVKVVKMLVAVVILFVLSWLPLYVIFARIKLGGAIEIWEDDILLVATPIAQWLGASNSCINPILYAFFNKKYRKGFIAILKSRRCCGRL
;
A
#
# COMPACT_ATOMS: atom_id res chain seq x y z
N PHE A 1 11.82 -6.54 7.62
CA PHE A 1 12.30 -7.93 7.75
C PHE A 1 13.80 -8.02 8.03
N LEU A 2 14.67 -7.60 7.10
CA LEU A 2 16.14 -7.75 7.18
C LEU A 2 16.76 -7.23 8.50
N ALA A 3 16.29 -6.10 9.01
CA ALA A 3 16.78 -5.51 10.27
C ALA A 3 16.48 -6.35 11.53
N ILE A 4 15.52 -7.29 11.46
CA ILE A 4 15.17 -8.22 12.55
C ILE A 4 15.92 -9.54 12.38
N TRP A 5 16.06 -10.02 11.14
CA TRP A 5 16.71 -11.31 10.86
C TRP A 5 18.24 -11.24 10.93
N TRP A 6 18.84 -10.15 10.43
CA TRP A 6 20.30 -9.92 10.42
C TRP A 6 20.67 -8.56 11.03
N PRO A 7 20.54 -8.39 12.36
CA PRO A 7 20.76 -7.11 13.02
C PRO A 7 22.19 -6.56 12.88
N LEU A 8 23.19 -7.43 12.71
CA LEU A 8 24.61 -7.07 12.65
C LEU A 8 25.20 -7.03 11.22
N LYS A 9 24.53 -7.66 10.23
CA LYS A 9 25.04 -7.74 8.85
C LYS A 9 24.33 -6.83 7.84
N CYS A 10 23.17 -6.27 8.19
CA CYS A 10 22.32 -5.60 7.21
C CYS A 10 22.04 -4.14 7.61
N GLN A 11 22.98 -3.25 7.31
CA GLN A 11 22.73 -1.82 7.20
C GLN A 11 22.64 -1.45 5.73
N ILE A 12 21.42 -1.26 5.22
CA ILE A 12 21.21 -0.76 3.87
C ILE A 12 21.83 0.64 3.80
N THR A 13 22.85 0.80 2.95
CA THR A 13 23.50 2.10 2.78
C THR A 13 22.54 3.08 2.12
N LYS A 14 22.69 4.37 2.40
CA LYS A 14 21.85 5.43 1.80
C LYS A 14 21.85 5.38 0.28
N ARG A 15 23.00 5.03 -0.34
CA ARG A 15 23.14 4.88 -1.80
C ARG A 15 22.28 3.71 -2.33
N ARG A 16 22.33 2.55 -1.66
CA ARG A 16 21.50 1.39 -2.02
C ARG A 16 20.01 1.67 -1.82
N ALA A 17 19.65 2.32 -0.72
CA ALA A 17 18.26 2.72 -0.47
C ALA A 17 17.73 3.67 -1.56
N ARG A 18 18.51 4.69 -1.95
CA ARG A 18 18.13 5.62 -3.02
C ARG A 18 17.96 4.91 -4.37
N PHE A 19 18.86 3.99 -4.68
CA PHE A 19 18.76 3.18 -5.91
C PHE A 19 17.50 2.30 -5.89
N MET A 20 17.20 1.62 -4.78
CA MET A 20 15.96 0.85 -4.65
C MET A 20 14.71 1.72 -4.82
N ILE A 21 14.69 2.92 -4.24
CA ILE A 21 13.58 3.88 -4.40
C ILE A 21 13.43 4.26 -5.87
N PHE A 22 14.53 4.58 -6.56
CA PHE A 22 14.50 4.90 -7.99
C PHE A 22 13.91 3.76 -8.83
N VAL A 23 14.35 2.51 -8.59
CA VAL A 23 13.81 1.33 -9.27
C VAL A 23 12.30 1.17 -9.01
N ILE A 24 11.85 1.37 -7.76
CA ILE A 24 10.42 1.32 -7.41
C ILE A 24 9.63 2.36 -8.21
N TRP A 25 10.14 3.58 -8.35
CA TRP A 25 9.49 4.63 -9.14
C TRP A 25 9.41 4.29 -10.63
N VAL A 26 10.48 3.75 -11.20
CA VAL A 26 10.48 3.33 -12.62
C VAL A 26 9.44 2.24 -12.84
N ILE A 27 9.40 1.21 -11.98
CA ILE A 27 8.41 0.13 -12.06
C ILE A 27 7.00 0.71 -11.92
N ALA A 28 6.75 1.56 -10.91
CA ALA A 28 5.43 2.15 -10.68
C ALA A 28 4.95 2.96 -11.89
N LEU A 29 5.80 3.84 -12.44
CA LEU A 29 5.48 4.62 -13.62
C LEU A 29 5.16 3.71 -14.81
N THR A 30 6.01 2.72 -15.05
CA THR A 30 5.83 1.76 -16.16
C THR A 30 4.51 1.02 -16.05
N THR A 31 4.17 0.54 -14.86
CA THR A 31 2.90 -0.18 -14.63
C THR A 31 1.68 0.74 -14.79
N THR A 32 1.78 2.03 -14.47
CA THR A 32 0.64 2.97 -14.56
C THR A 32 0.47 3.62 -15.94
N ILE A 33 1.46 3.56 -16.82
CA ILE A 33 1.38 4.18 -18.17
C ILE A 33 0.17 3.72 -18.97
N PRO A 34 -0.20 2.42 -19.01
CA PRO A 34 -1.37 1.98 -19.77
C PRO A 34 -2.67 2.67 -19.33
N TRP A 35 -2.86 2.88 -18.02
CA TRP A 35 -4.00 3.66 -17.54
C TRP A 35 -4.00 5.11 -18.04
N ALA A 36 -2.84 5.74 -18.22
CA ALA A 36 -2.78 7.08 -18.78
C ALA A 36 -3.12 7.14 -20.28
N LEU A 37 -3.01 6.02 -21.01
CA LEU A 37 -3.26 5.94 -22.44
C LEU A 37 -4.67 5.45 -22.79
N PHE A 38 -5.23 4.57 -21.96
CA PHE A 38 -6.49 3.86 -22.24
C PHE A 38 -7.67 4.36 -21.40
N PHE A 39 -7.48 5.32 -20.50
CA PHE A 39 -8.62 6.01 -19.88
C PHE A 39 -9.12 7.12 -20.80
N ASP A 40 -10.42 7.11 -21.08
CA ASP A 40 -11.07 8.12 -21.90
C ASP A 40 -12.43 8.52 -21.33
N LEU A 41 -12.92 9.71 -21.71
CA LEU A 41 -14.23 10.22 -21.33
C LEU A 41 -15.28 9.74 -22.33
N VAL A 42 -16.18 8.88 -21.87
CA VAL A 42 -17.25 8.33 -22.71
C VAL A 42 -18.62 8.64 -22.14
N ILE A 43 -19.61 8.72 -23.03
CA ILE A 43 -21.03 8.85 -22.68
C ILE A 43 -21.57 7.43 -22.50
N ILE A 44 -22.03 7.11 -21.28
CA ILE A 44 -22.60 5.78 -20.98
C ILE A 44 -24.14 5.82 -21.07
N PHE A 45 -24.76 6.94 -20.71
CA PHE A 45 -26.22 7.08 -20.69
C PHE A 45 -26.69 7.84 -21.94
N ASN A 46 -27.40 7.15 -22.83
CA ASN A 46 -28.03 7.79 -23.98
C ASN A 46 -29.09 8.82 -23.57
N ASP A 47 -29.72 8.63 -22.41
CA ASP A 47 -30.77 9.52 -21.86
C ASP A 47 -30.20 10.75 -21.13
N ALA A 48 -28.89 10.78 -20.86
CA ALA A 48 -28.20 11.88 -20.17
C ALA A 48 -26.82 12.14 -20.80
N PRO A 49 -26.77 12.69 -22.03
CA PRO A 49 -25.53 12.84 -22.79
C PRO A 49 -24.51 13.80 -22.18
N ASP A 50 -24.93 14.67 -21.25
CA ASP A 50 -24.05 15.59 -20.51
C ASP A 50 -23.24 14.89 -19.41
N VAL A 51 -23.57 13.64 -19.07
CA VAL A 51 -22.85 12.86 -18.04
C VAL A 51 -21.76 12.02 -18.69
N LEU A 52 -20.54 12.57 -18.68
CA LEU A 52 -19.33 11.90 -19.15
C LEU A 52 -18.66 11.14 -18.01
N LEU A 53 -18.30 9.88 -18.24
CA LEU A 53 -17.56 9.05 -17.29
C LEU A 53 -16.17 8.74 -17.83
N CYS A 54 -15.17 8.88 -16.96
CA CYS A 54 -13.79 8.51 -17.27
C CYS A 54 -13.62 7.02 -16.99
N VAL A 55 -13.62 6.22 -18.04
CA VAL A 55 -13.55 4.76 -17.95
C VAL A 55 -12.39 4.23 -18.78
N GLU A 56 -12.05 2.98 -18.50
CA GLU A 56 -10.98 2.28 -19.16
C GLU A 56 -11.47 1.69 -20.50
N VAL A 57 -10.99 2.24 -21.62
CA VAL A 57 -11.33 1.86 -22.98
C VAL A 57 -10.12 1.21 -23.65
N TRP A 58 -10.09 -0.13 -23.65
CA TRP A 58 -9.04 -0.89 -24.34
C TRP A 58 -9.43 -1.19 -25.78
N PRO A 59 -8.46 -1.16 -26.74
CA PRO A 59 -8.71 -1.59 -28.11
C PRO A 59 -9.16 -3.06 -28.20
N ASP A 60 -8.58 -3.92 -27.37
CA ASP A 60 -8.97 -5.32 -27.19
C ASP A 60 -9.32 -5.57 -25.71
N ALA A 61 -10.48 -6.18 -25.46
CA ALA A 61 -10.94 -6.55 -24.13
C ALA A 61 -10.01 -7.57 -23.44
N LEU A 62 -9.35 -8.43 -24.23
CA LEU A 62 -8.39 -9.40 -23.71
C LEU A 62 -7.16 -8.70 -23.11
N ASP A 63 -6.63 -7.69 -23.81
CA ASP A 63 -5.46 -6.94 -23.35
C ASP A 63 -5.73 -6.22 -22.02
N GLY A 64 -6.89 -5.58 -21.90
CA GLY A 64 -7.29 -4.94 -20.65
C GLY A 64 -7.49 -5.91 -19.50
N THR A 65 -8.05 -7.09 -19.79
CA THR A 65 -8.19 -8.17 -18.80
C THR A 65 -6.83 -8.72 -18.35
N LEU A 66 -5.93 -9.00 -19.29
CA LEU A 66 -4.59 -9.50 -18.99
C LEU A 66 -3.77 -8.49 -18.20
N TYR A 67 -3.82 -7.21 -18.58
CA TYR A 67 -3.16 -6.13 -17.85
C TYR A 67 -3.71 -6.01 -16.41
N PHE A 68 -5.03 -6.07 -16.22
CA PHE A 68 -5.62 -6.06 -14.89
C PHE A 68 -5.15 -7.27 -14.05
N LEU A 69 -5.24 -8.49 -14.59
CA LEU A 69 -4.91 -9.71 -13.85
C LEU A 69 -3.42 -9.81 -13.50
N ILE A 70 -2.56 -9.55 -14.49
CA ILE A 70 -1.12 -9.78 -14.35
C ILE A 70 -0.49 -8.58 -13.64
N ALA A 71 -0.61 -7.38 -14.21
CA ALA A 71 0.12 -6.22 -13.71
C ALA A 71 -0.49 -5.69 -12.41
N ASN A 72 -1.81 -5.49 -12.36
CA ASN A 72 -2.45 -4.87 -11.21
C ASN A 72 -2.74 -5.88 -10.09
N LEU A 73 -3.52 -6.93 -10.38
CA LEU A 73 -3.96 -7.88 -9.36
C LEU A 73 -2.79 -8.74 -8.86
N LEU A 74 -2.03 -9.39 -9.74
CA LEU A 74 -0.96 -10.29 -9.31
C LEU A 74 0.26 -9.52 -8.79
N PHE A 75 0.85 -8.64 -9.62
CA PHE A 75 2.12 -7.98 -9.25
C PHE A 75 1.95 -6.82 -8.27
N CYS A 76 0.92 -5.99 -8.40
CA CYS A 76 0.74 -4.82 -7.51
C CYS A 76 -0.06 -5.12 -6.25
N TYR A 77 -0.81 -6.22 -6.19
CA TYR A 77 -1.69 -6.52 -5.05
C TYR A 77 -1.35 -7.85 -4.34
N ILE A 78 -1.48 -9.00 -5.03
CA ILE A 78 -1.33 -10.34 -4.43
C ILE A 78 0.12 -10.65 -4.03
N LEU A 79 1.09 -10.37 -4.90
CA LEU A 79 2.51 -10.65 -4.61
C LEU A 79 3.01 -9.85 -3.39
N PRO A 80 2.81 -8.52 -3.29
CA PRO A 80 3.14 -7.77 -2.07
C PRO A 80 2.47 -8.34 -0.83
N MET A 81 1.21 -8.75 -0.93
CA MET A 81 0.46 -9.35 0.17
C MET A 81 1.10 -10.64 0.69
N ILE A 82 1.46 -11.55 -0.21
CA ILE A 82 2.14 -12.81 0.14
C ILE A 82 3.49 -12.50 0.79
N LEU A 83 4.31 -11.64 0.18
CA LEU A 83 5.64 -11.29 0.68
C LEU A 83 5.58 -10.68 2.08
N ILE A 84 4.63 -9.78 2.34
CA ILE A 84 4.49 -9.10 3.63
C ILE A 84 3.96 -10.07 4.70
N SER A 85 3.00 -10.94 4.33
CA SER A 85 2.48 -11.98 5.22
C SER A 85 3.57 -12.97 5.63
N LEU A 86 4.36 -13.47 4.66
CA LEU A 86 5.50 -14.34 4.93
C LEU A 86 6.55 -13.65 5.82
N CYS A 87 6.89 -12.40 5.52
CA CYS A 87 7.80 -11.62 6.36
C CYS A 87 7.31 -11.53 7.81
N TYR A 88 5.99 -11.36 8.01
CA TYR A 88 5.41 -11.25 9.34
C TYR A 88 5.41 -12.59 10.09
N ILE A 89 4.98 -13.66 9.44
CA ILE A 89 5.01 -15.02 10.02
C ILE A 89 6.43 -15.35 10.49
N LEU A 90 7.43 -15.08 9.65
CA LEU A 90 8.84 -15.30 9.98
C LEU A 90 9.31 -14.43 11.17
N ILE A 91 8.88 -13.17 11.24
CA ILE A 91 9.19 -12.29 12.38
C ILE A 91 8.54 -12.80 13.66
N TRP A 92 7.27 -13.22 13.60
CA TRP A 92 6.55 -13.79 14.73
C TRP A 92 7.25 -15.04 15.27
N VAL A 93 7.57 -15.99 14.39
CA VAL A 93 8.30 -17.22 14.74
C VAL A 93 9.66 -16.89 15.35
N LYS A 94 10.41 -15.94 14.78
CA LYS A 94 11.73 -15.55 15.30
C LYS A 94 11.66 -14.88 16.67
N VAL A 95 10.64 -14.06 16.90
CA VAL A 95 10.41 -13.39 18.19
C VAL A 95 9.99 -14.40 19.24
N TRP A 96 9.11 -15.35 18.90
CA TRP A 96 8.61 -16.32 19.85
C TRP A 96 9.65 -17.38 20.25
N LYS A 97 10.50 -17.81 19.31
CA LYS A 97 11.59 -18.77 19.57
C LYS A 97 12.81 -18.15 20.29
N ARG A 98 12.86 -16.83 20.49
CA ARG A 98 14.01 -16.17 21.12
C ARG A 98 13.86 -16.15 22.65
N THR A 99 14.52 -17.10 23.32
CA THR A 99 14.79 -17.02 24.75
C THR A 99 15.97 -16.08 24.97
N ILE A 100 15.73 -14.89 25.52
CA ILE A 100 16.81 -13.96 25.85
C ILE A 100 17.20 -14.23 27.32
N PRO A 101 18.47 -14.39 27.70
CA PRO A 101 18.89 -14.48 29.10
C PRO A 101 18.54 -13.19 29.86
N THR A 102 18.12 -13.29 31.13
CA THR A 102 17.54 -12.15 31.88
C THR A 102 18.57 -11.32 32.66
N ASP A 103 19.78 -11.84 32.88
CA ASP A 103 20.63 -11.36 33.98
C ASP A 103 21.65 -10.26 33.66
N THR A 104 21.79 -9.82 32.40
CA THR A 104 22.75 -8.73 32.06
C THR A 104 22.06 -7.45 31.59
N LYS A 105 22.62 -6.29 31.97
CA LYS A 105 22.17 -4.96 31.50
C LYS A 105 22.20 -4.86 29.98
N ASP A 106 23.17 -5.51 29.33
CA ASP A 106 23.27 -5.58 27.87
C ASP A 106 22.12 -6.38 27.24
N ALA A 107 21.73 -7.51 27.84
CA ALA A 107 20.58 -8.29 27.37
C ALA A 107 19.25 -7.52 27.52
N GLN A 108 19.11 -6.69 28.55
CA GLN A 108 17.95 -5.80 28.69
C GLN A 108 17.92 -4.71 27.61
N MET A 109 19.06 -4.08 27.30
CA MET A 109 19.16 -3.09 26.24
C MET A 109 18.82 -3.68 24.86
N GLU A 110 19.35 -4.87 24.54
CA GLU A 110 19.03 -5.59 23.30
C GLU A 110 17.53 -5.93 23.18
N ARG A 111 16.91 -6.39 24.28
CA ARG A 111 15.45 -6.61 24.34
C ARG A 111 14.68 -5.34 24.00
N MET A 112 15.04 -4.19 24.57
CA MET A 112 14.37 -2.92 24.32
C MET A 112 14.51 -2.48 22.86
N GLN A 113 15.70 -2.61 22.27
CA GLN A 113 15.93 -2.30 20.86
C GLN A 113 15.12 -3.23 19.94
N GLN A 114 15.07 -4.53 20.24
CA GLN A 114 14.27 -5.50 19.48
C GLN A 114 12.77 -5.19 19.57
N LYS A 115 12.24 -4.92 20.78
CA LYS A 115 10.83 -4.52 20.97
C LYS A 115 10.48 -3.28 20.15
N SER A 116 11.37 -2.28 20.12
CA SER A 116 11.20 -1.07 19.31
C SER A 116 11.12 -1.40 17.80
N LYS A 117 12.05 -2.22 17.29
CA LYS A 117 12.05 -2.66 15.87
C LYS A 117 10.79 -3.44 15.51
N VAL A 118 10.35 -4.36 16.37
CA VAL A 118 9.11 -5.14 16.16
C VAL A 118 7.89 -4.23 16.16
N LYS A 119 7.83 -3.22 17.05
CA LYS A 119 6.73 -2.25 17.07
C LYS A 119 6.63 -1.48 15.76
N VAL A 120 7.76 -1.03 15.20
CA VAL A 120 7.79 -0.36 13.89
C VAL A 120 7.30 -1.30 12.79
N VAL A 121 7.71 -2.57 12.80
CA VAL A 121 7.19 -3.54 11.83
C VAL A 121 5.68 -3.77 11.98
N LYS A 122 5.17 -3.96 13.20
CA LYS A 122 3.72 -4.13 13.43
C LYS A 122 2.91 -2.94 12.91
N MET A 123 3.45 -1.73 13.06
CA MET A 123 2.86 -0.53 12.48
C MET A 123 2.87 -0.55 10.95
N LEU A 124 4.01 -0.87 10.31
CA LEU A 124 4.08 -0.98 8.85
C LEU A 124 3.11 -2.04 8.30
N VAL A 125 2.90 -3.14 9.04
CA VAL A 125 1.91 -4.16 8.69
C VAL A 125 0.49 -3.61 8.79
N ALA A 126 0.15 -2.87 9.85
CA ALA A 126 -1.17 -2.25 9.98
C ALA A 126 -1.47 -1.29 8.81
N VAL A 127 -0.47 -0.51 8.37
CA VAL A 127 -0.56 0.33 7.17
C VAL A 127 -0.89 -0.49 5.93
N VAL A 128 -0.17 -1.61 5.71
CA VAL A 128 -0.38 -2.48 4.55
C VAL A 128 -1.76 -3.15 4.59
N ILE A 129 -2.22 -3.63 5.74
CA ILE A 129 -3.54 -4.24 5.87
C ILE A 129 -4.63 -3.22 5.53
N LEU A 130 -4.51 -1.99 6.01
CA LEU A 130 -5.44 -0.92 5.68
C LEU A 130 -5.42 -0.59 4.19
N PHE A 131 -4.25 -0.53 3.57
CA PHE A 131 -4.13 -0.41 2.12
C PHE A 131 -4.86 -1.55 1.39
N VAL A 132 -4.67 -2.78 1.83
CA VAL A 132 -5.27 -3.94 1.16
C VAL A 132 -6.79 -3.92 1.28
N LEU A 133 -7.30 -3.71 2.49
CA LEU A 133 -8.75 -3.66 2.73
C LEU A 133 -9.41 -2.47 2.05
N SER A 134 -8.73 -1.34 1.92
CA SER A 134 -9.28 -0.16 1.23
C SER A 134 -9.33 -0.32 -0.28
N TRP A 135 -8.40 -1.07 -0.87
CA TRP A 135 -8.37 -1.32 -2.31
C TRP A 135 -9.16 -2.56 -2.73
N LEU A 136 -9.39 -3.52 -1.82
CA LEU A 136 -10.10 -4.76 -2.11
C LEU A 136 -11.45 -4.56 -2.82
N PRO A 137 -12.33 -3.63 -2.42
CA PRO A 137 -13.62 -3.44 -3.09
C PRO A 137 -13.45 -3.07 -4.57
N LEU A 138 -12.47 -2.22 -4.89
CA LEU A 138 -12.19 -1.81 -6.26
C LEU A 138 -11.66 -2.98 -7.11
N TYR A 139 -10.72 -3.76 -6.56
CA TYR A 139 -10.20 -4.95 -7.25
C TYR A 139 -11.28 -6.01 -7.47
N VAL A 140 -12.22 -6.17 -6.54
CA VAL A 140 -13.37 -7.09 -6.70
C VAL A 140 -14.29 -6.60 -7.81
N ILE A 141 -14.62 -5.31 -7.84
CA ILE A 141 -15.43 -4.69 -8.90
C ILE A 141 -14.77 -4.90 -10.27
N PHE A 142 -13.49 -4.56 -10.41
CA PHE A 142 -12.77 -4.74 -11.68
C PHE A 142 -12.65 -6.21 -12.09
N ALA A 143 -12.47 -7.12 -11.13
CA ALA A 143 -12.49 -8.56 -11.42
C ALA A 143 -13.87 -9.01 -11.94
N ARG A 144 -14.98 -8.52 -11.36
CA ARG A 144 -16.34 -8.80 -11.85
C ARG A 144 -16.54 -8.25 -13.27
N ILE A 145 -16.14 -7.01 -13.52
CA ILE A 145 -16.30 -6.38 -14.85
C ILE A 145 -15.48 -7.11 -15.93
N LYS A 146 -14.23 -7.51 -15.63
CA LYS A 146 -13.34 -8.12 -16.63
C LYS A 146 -13.56 -9.62 -16.83
N LEU A 147 -13.94 -10.37 -15.80
CA LEU A 147 -14.08 -11.84 -15.84
C LEU A 147 -15.53 -12.31 -15.88
N GLY A 148 -16.47 -11.45 -15.53
CA GLY A 148 -17.85 -11.82 -15.21
C GLY A 148 -18.79 -12.03 -16.40
N GLY A 149 -18.34 -11.76 -17.62
CA GLY A 149 -19.22 -11.78 -18.79
C GLY A 149 -20.16 -10.58 -18.82
N ALA A 150 -21.37 -10.77 -19.36
CA ALA A 150 -22.36 -9.70 -19.46
C ALA A 150 -22.81 -9.21 -18.08
N ILE A 151 -22.91 -7.88 -17.94
CA ILE A 151 -23.39 -7.20 -16.73
C ILE A 151 -24.92 -7.13 -16.82
N GLU A 152 -25.59 -7.57 -15.76
CA GLU A 152 -27.05 -7.45 -15.67
C GLU A 152 -27.47 -6.01 -15.33
N ILE A 153 -28.68 -5.60 -15.71
CA ILE A 153 -29.16 -4.22 -15.53
C ILE A 153 -29.06 -3.74 -14.07
N TRP A 154 -29.40 -4.60 -13.11
CA TRP A 154 -29.30 -4.28 -11.68
C TRP A 154 -27.86 -4.21 -11.16
N GLU A 155 -26.92 -4.90 -11.81
CA GLU A 155 -25.50 -4.78 -11.49
C GLU A 155 -24.95 -3.44 -11.97
N ASP A 156 -25.42 -2.93 -13.11
CA ASP A 156 -24.99 -1.65 -13.68
C ASP A 156 -25.29 -0.48 -12.73
N ASP A 157 -26.51 -0.43 -12.18
CA ASP A 157 -26.91 0.57 -11.16
C ASP A 157 -26.02 0.51 -9.91
N ILE A 158 -25.71 -0.71 -9.45
CA ILE A 158 -24.85 -0.92 -8.28
C ILE A 158 -23.41 -0.50 -8.58
N LEU A 159 -22.88 -0.87 -9.75
CA LEU A 159 -21.51 -0.56 -10.16
C LEU A 159 -21.31 0.95 -10.31
N LEU A 160 -22.32 1.67 -10.79
CA LEU A 160 -22.29 3.14 -10.90
C LEU A 160 -22.05 3.82 -9.55
N VAL A 161 -22.67 3.33 -8.48
CA VAL A 161 -22.54 3.88 -7.13
C VAL A 161 -21.32 3.31 -6.40
N ALA A 162 -21.09 2.01 -6.53
CA ALA A 162 -20.05 1.30 -5.77
C ALA A 162 -18.63 1.62 -6.28
N THR A 163 -18.44 1.80 -7.58
CA THR A 163 -17.12 2.08 -8.18
C THR A 163 -16.48 3.37 -7.65
N PRO A 164 -17.14 4.55 -7.67
CA PRO A 164 -16.53 5.78 -7.15
C PRO A 164 -16.28 5.70 -5.64
N ILE A 165 -17.16 5.05 -4.88
CA ILE A 165 -16.96 4.83 -3.44
C ILE A 165 -15.72 3.96 -3.19
N ALA A 166 -15.55 2.87 -3.95
CA ALA A 166 -14.40 1.99 -3.86
C ALA A 166 -13.09 2.71 -4.27
N GLN A 167 -13.15 3.56 -5.30
CA GLN A 167 -12.03 4.41 -5.70
C GLN A 167 -11.63 5.39 -4.59
N TRP A 168 -12.59 6.08 -3.98
CA TRP A 168 -12.35 6.99 -2.86
C TRP A 168 -11.78 6.27 -1.64
N LEU A 169 -12.29 5.07 -1.35
CA LEU A 169 -11.78 4.25 -0.26
C LEU A 169 -10.31 3.88 -0.51
N GLY A 170 -9.95 3.41 -1.70
CA GLY A 170 -8.56 3.12 -2.07
C GLY A 170 -7.65 4.35 -1.98
N ALA A 171 -8.12 5.50 -2.49
CA ALA A 171 -7.38 6.76 -2.45
C ALA A 171 -7.14 7.29 -1.02
N SER A 172 -8.05 7.00 -0.09
CA SER A 172 -7.95 7.44 1.31
C SER A 172 -6.71 6.93 2.05
N ASN A 173 -6.08 5.84 1.55
CA ASN A 173 -4.85 5.28 2.12
C ASN A 173 -3.71 6.33 2.21
N SER A 174 -3.67 7.29 1.28
CA SER A 174 -2.70 8.38 1.31
C SER A 174 -2.81 9.25 2.57
N CYS A 175 -4.03 9.51 3.04
CA CYS A 175 -4.32 10.30 4.26
C CYS A 175 -4.06 9.50 5.54
N ILE A 176 -4.26 8.17 5.49
CA ILE A 176 -4.08 7.25 6.62
C ILE A 176 -2.60 7.13 7.00
N ASN A 177 -1.68 7.20 6.02
CA ASN A 177 -0.24 7.06 6.23
C ASN A 177 0.29 8.04 7.32
N PRO A 178 0.18 9.38 7.18
CA PRO A 178 0.60 10.33 8.22
C PRO A 178 -0.02 10.09 9.60
N ILE A 179 -1.31 9.74 9.64
CA ILE A 179 -2.06 9.48 10.88
C ILE A 179 -1.46 8.27 11.61
N LEU A 180 -1.25 7.16 10.90
CA LEU A 180 -0.60 5.97 11.45
C LEU A 180 0.82 6.25 11.94
N TYR A 181 1.62 7.00 11.18
CA TYR A 181 2.96 7.39 11.62
C TYR A 181 2.91 8.27 12.88
N ALA A 182 1.94 9.18 13.00
CA ALA A 182 1.77 10.05 14.18
C ALA A 182 1.38 9.29 15.45
N PHE A 183 0.50 8.27 15.35
CA PHE A 183 0.08 7.48 16.51
C PHE A 183 1.11 6.43 16.94
N PHE A 184 1.77 5.78 15.98
CA PHE A 184 2.54 4.57 16.27
C PHE A 184 4.07 4.77 16.27
N ASN A 185 4.60 5.79 15.59
CA ASN A 185 6.02 6.09 15.57
C ASN A 185 6.35 7.25 16.54
N LYS A 186 6.81 6.92 17.75
CA LYS A 186 7.18 7.91 18.79
C LYS A 186 8.19 8.95 18.29
N LYS A 187 9.12 8.58 17.39
CA LYS A 187 10.14 9.49 16.84
C LYS A 187 9.51 10.45 15.82
N TYR A 188 8.64 9.92 14.96
CA TYR A 188 7.86 10.72 14.01
C TYR A 188 6.91 11.68 14.73
N ARG A 189 6.20 11.20 15.76
CA ARG A 189 5.33 12.02 16.62
C ARG A 189 6.08 13.19 17.27
N LYS A 190 7.28 12.96 17.80
CA LYS A 190 8.10 14.02 18.37
C LYS A 190 8.48 15.07 17.32
N GLY A 191 8.87 14.65 16.11
CA GLY A 191 9.15 15.56 15.00
C GLY A 191 7.90 16.33 14.53
N PHE A 192 6.77 15.66 14.38
CA PHE A 192 5.50 16.27 13.97
C PHE A 192 4.99 17.29 15.00
N ILE A 193 5.04 16.95 16.30
CA ILE A 193 4.72 17.88 17.38
C ILE A 193 5.71 19.06 17.40
N ALA A 194 7.00 18.82 17.14
CA ALA A 194 7.99 19.90 17.07
C ALA A 194 7.70 20.86 15.90
N ILE A 195 7.27 20.34 14.75
CA ILE A 195 6.85 21.15 13.60
C ILE A 195 5.57 21.94 13.93
N LEU A 196 4.54 21.30 14.49
CA LEU A 196 3.29 21.98 14.88
C LEU A 196 3.46 23.01 16.00
N LYS A 197 4.39 22.78 16.93
CA LYS A 197 4.73 23.73 17.99
C LYS A 197 5.76 24.78 17.54
N SER A 198 6.40 24.58 16.40
CA SER A 198 7.33 25.57 15.84
C SER A 198 6.53 26.75 15.31
N ARG A 199 6.64 27.90 15.98
CA ARG A 199 6.11 29.18 15.50
C ARG A 199 6.95 29.81 14.38
N ARG A 200 7.95 29.09 13.84
CA ARG A 200 8.79 29.57 12.72
C ARG A 200 8.91 28.48 11.67
N CYS A 201 8.48 28.78 10.44
CA CYS A 201 8.52 27.88 9.28
C CYS A 201 9.95 27.49 8.85
N CYS A 202 11.01 28.10 9.40
CA CYS A 202 12.40 27.94 8.92
C CYS A 202 13.45 27.82 10.05
N GLY A 203 13.19 27.01 11.08
CA GLY A 203 14.22 26.64 12.07
C GLY A 203 14.76 25.24 11.80
N ARG A 204 16.09 25.06 11.74
CA ARG A 204 16.72 23.71 11.69
C ARG A 204 16.23 22.87 12.87
N LEU A 205 15.65 21.71 12.54
CA LEU A 205 15.38 20.59 13.46
C LEU A 205 16.67 19.95 13.96
#